data_AF-A0A8B6UT92-F1
#
_entry.id   AF-A0A8B6UT92-F1
#
_cell.length_a   1.000
_cell.length_b   1.000
_cell.length_c   1.000
_cell.angle_alpha   90.00
_cell.angle_beta   90.00
_cell.angle_gamma   90.00
#
_symmetry.space_group_name_H-M   'P 1'
#
loop_
_entity.id
_entity.type
_entity.pdbx_description
1 polymer ?
#
loop_
_entity_poly.entity_id
_entity_poly.type
_entity_poly.pdbx_seq_one_letter_code
_entity_poly.pdbx_strand_id
1 'polypeptide(L)' 'MSEFDAQSITARLKAESRIRRKPRTYAQRRSLLDNYKYELLQLDSAGCNGSELQRWIAEKGIKIQRSTVHRWLHRNRQNG' A
#
# COMPACT_ATOMS: atom_id res chain seq x y z
N MET A 1 2.33 -42.31 -7.44
CA MET A 1 3.05 -41.06 -7.09
C MET A 1 2.04 -39.93 -7.18
N SER A 2 1.89 -39.15 -6.12
CA SER A 2 0.91 -38.05 -6.05
C SER A 2 1.14 -37.09 -7.22
N GLU A 3 0.13 -36.95 -8.08
CA GLU A 3 0.13 -36.02 -9.20
C GLU A 3 -0.08 -34.61 -8.63
N PHE A 4 0.98 -34.05 -8.05
CA PHE A 4 1.01 -32.68 -7.60
C PHE A 4 1.01 -31.77 -8.82
N ASP A 5 -0.19 -31.39 -9.27
CA ASP A 5 -0.35 -30.34 -10.27
C ASP A 5 -0.45 -28.97 -9.59
N ALA A 6 0.68 -28.27 -9.56
CA ALA A 6 0.81 -26.93 -9.02
C ALA A 6 -0.16 -25.93 -9.68
N GLN A 7 -0.52 -26.10 -10.96
CA GLN A 7 -1.37 -25.17 -11.68
C GLN A 7 -2.83 -25.34 -11.25
N SER A 8 -3.32 -26.58 -11.22
CA SER A 8 -4.68 -26.90 -10.75
C SER A 8 -4.88 -26.47 -9.29
N ILE A 9 -3.92 -26.76 -8.41
CA ILE A 9 -3.99 -26.33 -7.00
C ILE A 9 -3.98 -24.81 -6.89
N THR A 10 -3.14 -24.11 -7.66
CA THR A 10 -3.07 -22.64 -7.66
C THR A 10 -4.37 -22.01 -8.15
N ALA A 11 -4.97 -22.55 -9.22
CA ALA A 11 -6.24 -22.06 -9.76
C ALA A 11 -7.36 -22.19 -8.74
N ARG A 12 -7.47 -23.36 -8.08
CA ARG A 12 -8.45 -23.61 -7.00
C ARG A 12 -8.26 -22.63 -5.85
N LEU A 13 -7.03 -22.47 -5.35
CA LEU A 13 -6.72 -21.55 -4.25
C LEU A 13 -7.06 -20.10 -4.59
N LYS A 14 -6.74 -19.63 -5.81
CA LYS A 14 -7.10 -18.27 -6.27
C LYS A 14 -8.62 -18.08 -6.32
N ALA A 15 -9.37 -19.07 -6.81
CA ALA A 15 -10.83 -19.01 -6.87
C ALA A 15 -11.44 -18.94 -5.46
N GLU A 16 -11.00 -19.79 -4.54
CA GLU A 16 -11.44 -19.78 -3.14
C GLU A 16 -11.07 -18.47 -2.43
N SER A 17 -9.86 -17.95 -2.65
CA SER A 17 -9.45 -16.66 -2.10
C SER A 17 -10.28 -15.50 -2.66
N ARG A 18 -10.74 -15.57 -3.92
CA ARG A 18 -11.62 -14.55 -4.51
C ARG A 18 -13.00 -14.56 -3.85
N ILE A 19 -13.59 -15.73 -3.64
CA ILE A 19 -14.89 -15.90 -2.98
C ILE A 19 -14.83 -15.39 -1.52
N ARG A 20 -13.75 -15.72 -0.79
CA ARG A 20 -13.57 -15.31 0.62
C ARG A 20 -13.27 -13.82 0.79
N ARG A 21 -12.83 -13.12 -0.24
CA ARG A 21 -12.41 -11.71 -0.14
C ARG A 21 -13.63 -10.80 0.01
N LYS A 22 -13.84 -10.28 1.22
CA LYS A 22 -14.83 -9.21 1.46
C LYS A 22 -14.44 -7.95 0.66
N PRO A 23 -15.36 -7.34 -0.10
CA PRO A 23 -15.11 -6.07 -0.77
C PRO A 23 -14.70 -5.02 0.27
N ARG A 24 -13.54 -4.40 0.09
CA ARG A 24 -13.11 -3.31 0.97
C ARG A 24 -13.92 -2.06 0.65
N THR A 25 -14.48 -1.40 1.66
CA THR A 25 -15.13 -0.10 1.47
C THR A 25 -14.11 0.95 1.03
N TYR A 26 -14.58 2.07 0.45
CA TYR A 26 -13.71 3.19 0.09
C TYR A 26 -12.91 3.69 1.30
N ALA A 27 -13.58 3.83 2.45
CA ALA A 27 -12.95 4.22 3.72
C ALA A 27 -11.81 3.26 4.13
N GLN A 28 -11.98 1.95 3.93
CA GLN A 28 -10.94 0.95 4.22
C GLN A 28 -9.77 0.98 3.22
N ARG A 29 -9.94 1.57 2.04
CA ARG A 29 -8.89 1.69 1.02
C ARG A 29 -8.08 2.98 1.16
N ARG A 30 -8.68 4.01 1.76
CA ARG A 30 -8.03 5.30 2.02
C ARG A 30 -6.87 5.11 2.98
N SER A 31 -5.69 5.58 2.58
CA SER A 31 -4.53 5.64 3.46
C SER A 31 -4.64 6.87 4.35
N LEU A 32 -4.16 6.77 5.60
CA LEU A 32 -4.01 7.96 6.46
C LEU A 32 -3.06 9.00 5.82
N LEU A 33 -2.14 8.55 4.98
CA LEU A 33 -1.25 9.41 4.19
C LEU A 33 -2.01 10.26 3.16
N ASP A 34 -3.22 9.86 2.74
CA ASP A 34 -4.02 10.63 1.79
C ASP A 34 -4.45 11.98 2.39
N ASN A 35 -4.45 12.12 3.72
CA ASN A 35 -4.73 13.39 4.39
C ASN A 35 -3.60 14.41 4.25
N TYR A 36 -2.38 13.96 3.93
CA TYR A 36 -1.19 14.80 3.74
C TYR A 36 -0.62 14.63 2.33
N LYS A 37 -1.49 14.32 1.35
CA LYS A 37 -1.05 13.95 -0.01
C LYS A 37 -0.19 15.04 -0.63
N TYR A 38 -0.62 16.29 -0.51
CA TYR A 38 0.05 17.42 -1.12
C TYR A 38 1.44 17.64 -0.52
N GLU A 39 1.53 17.69 0.81
CA GLU A 39 2.76 17.91 1.55
C GLU A 39 3.76 16.78 1.31
N LEU A 40 3.31 15.52 1.30
CA LEU A 40 4.18 14.38 1.02
C LEU A 40 4.75 14.42 -0.39
N LEU A 41 3.96 14.81 -1.39
CA LEU A 41 4.44 14.93 -2.76
C LEU A 41 5.39 16.12 -2.94
N GLN A 42 5.18 17.23 -2.22
CA GLN A 42 6.11 18.35 -2.21
C GLN A 42 7.45 18.00 -1.54
N LEU A 43 7.42 17.29 -0.42
CA LEU A 43 8.64 16.83 0.24
C LEU A 43 9.38 15.82 -0.65
N ASP A 44 8.64 14.92 -1.30
CA ASP A 44 9.20 13.97 -2.26
C ASP A 44 9.85 14.67 -3.47
N SER A 45 9.20 15.69 -4.04
CA SER A 45 9.77 16.47 -5.15
C SER A 45 10.96 17.34 -4.73
N ALA A 46 11.01 17.76 -3.47
CA ALA A 46 12.18 18.42 -2.86
C ALA A 46 13.35 17.46 -2.58
N GLY A 47 13.18 16.15 -2.83
CA GLY A 47 14.22 15.14 -2.70
C GLY A 47 14.24 14.38 -1.36
N CYS A 48 13.22 14.56 -0.51
CA CYS A 48 13.13 13.78 0.72
C CYS A 48 12.93 12.28 0.42
N ASN A 49 13.63 11.43 1.16
CA ASN A 49 13.51 9.99 1.04
C ASN A 49 12.41 9.43 1.95
N GLY A 50 12.01 8.17 1.72
CA GLY A 50 10.90 7.55 2.47
C GLY A 50 11.07 7.48 4.00
N SER A 51 12.30 7.50 4.52
CA SER A 51 12.55 7.53 5.97
C SER A 51 12.32 8.92 6.57
N GLU A 52 12.64 9.98 5.82
CA GLU A 52 12.38 11.37 6.21
C GLU A 52 10.88 11.67 6.19
N LEU A 53 10.19 11.20 5.14
CA LEU A 53 8.73 11.30 5.07
C LEU A 53 8.04 10.53 6.19
N GLN A 54 8.55 9.34 6.56
CA GLN A 54 8.06 8.60 7.73
C GLN A 54 8.26 9.41 9.02
N ARG A 55 9.43 10.02 9.22
CA ARG A 55 9.72 10.85 10.39
C ARG A 55 8.77 12.05 10.46
N TRP A 56 8.58 12.76 9.35
CA TRP A 56 7.67 13.91 9.27
C TRP A 56 6.22 13.52 9.59
N ILE A 57 5.75 12.36 9.11
CA ILE A 57 4.41 11.85 9.45
C ILE A 57 4.31 11.47 10.94
N ALA A 58 5.38 10.93 11.54
CA ALA A 58 5.41 10.62 12.96
C ALA A 58 5.32 11.87 13.83
N GLU A 59 5.88 13.02 13.39
CA GLU A 59 5.71 14.32 14.05
C GLU A 59 4.25 14.80 14.05
N LYS A 60 3.43 14.34 13.08
CA LYS A 60 1.97 14.58 13.05
C LYS A 60 1.18 13.60 13.93
N GLY A 61 1.86 12.76 14.71
CA GLY A 61 1.24 11.78 15.62
C GLY A 61 0.85 10.46 14.96
N ILE A 62 1.21 10.24 13.69
CA ILE A 62 0.81 9.05 12.94
C ILE A 62 1.98 8.09 12.82
N LYS A 63 1.84 6.89 13.40
CA LYS A 63 2.86 5.84 13.33
C LYS A 63 2.62 4.96 12.10
N ILE A 64 3.55 5.00 11.15
CA ILE A 64 3.53 4.15 9.95
C ILE A 64 4.90 3.53 9.67
N GLN A 65 4.88 2.41 8.95
CA GLN A 65 6.08 1.75 8.45
C GLN A 65 6.60 2.43 7.17
N ARG A 66 7.93 2.47 7.00
CA ARG A 66 8.60 2.97 5.77
C ARG A 66 8.05 2.32 4.50
N SER A 67 7.75 1.02 4.54
CA SER A 67 7.17 0.28 3.41
C SER A 67 5.80 0.78 3.00
N THR A 68 5.00 1.29 3.95
CA THR A 68 3.72 1.95 3.68
C THR A 68 3.93 3.26 2.92
N VAL A 69 4.93 4.06 3.32
CA VAL A 69 5.31 5.30 2.61
C VAL A 69 5.73 4.99 1.18
N HIS A 70 6.66 4.04 0.98
CA HIS A 70 7.12 3.66 -0.36
C HIS A 70 5.97 3.17 -1.26
N ARG A 71 5.11 2.27 -0.74
CA ARG A 71 3.94 1.79 -1.48
C ARG A 71 2.97 2.94 -1.80
N TRP A 72 2.84 3.90 -0.90
CA TRP A 72 1.98 5.06 -1.10
C TRP A 72 2.55 6.00 -2.17
N LEU A 73 3.83 6.34 -2.11
CA LEU A 73 4.51 7.16 -3.11
C LEU A 73 4.46 6.52 -4.50
N HIS A 74 4.76 5.23 -4.61
CA HIS A 74 4.69 4.51 -5.88
C HIS A 74 3.31 4.65 -6.56
N ARG A 75 2.22 4.68 -5.78
CA ARG A 75 0.86 4.85 -6.31
C ARG A 75 0.49 6.31 -6.63
N ASN A 76 1.10 7.28 -5.95
CA ASN A 76 0.69 8.67 -6.02
C ASN A 76 1.60 9.54 -6.90
N ARG A 77 2.86 9.17 -7.11
CA ARG A 77 3.78 9.86 -8.04
C ARG A 77 3.30 9.86 -9.48
N GLN A 78 2.55 8.85 -9.90
CA GLN A 78 2.01 8.72 -11.26
C GLN A 78 0.67 9.46 -11.46
N ASN A 79 0.09 10.00 -10.38
CA ASN A 79 -1.22 10.65 -10.35
C ASN A 79 -1.14 12.07 -9.77
N GLY A 80 0.03 12.71 -9.92
CA GLY A 80 0.34 14.06 -9.45
C GLY A 80 0.72 14.95 -10.63
#